data_AF-A0A914UYJ2-F1
#
_entry.id   AF-A0A914UYJ2-F1
#
_cell.length_a   1.000
_cell.length_b   1.000
_cell.length_c   1.000
_cell.angle_alpha   90.00
_cell.angle_beta   90.00
_cell.angle_gamma   90.00
#
_symmetry.space_group_name_H-M   'P 1'
#
loop_
_entity.id
_entity.type
_entity.pdbx_description
1 polymer ?
#
loop_
_entity_poly.entity_id
_entity_poly.type
_entity_poly.pdbx_seq_one_letter_code
_entity_poly.pdbx_strand_id
1 'polypeptide(L)'
;MRFIGDQYVKEEFRLHKAADPTQARIFTDEWMQYCVQLSKQLSQQGIVRGFIGRNLTEENLESFANEQLHQLLELKTEAEKPK
;
A
#
# COMPACT_ATOMS: atom_id res chain seq x y z
N MET A 1 10.95 -10.68 -8.29
CA MET A 1 10.19 -9.71 -7.48
C MET A 1 8.72 -10.09 -7.29
N ARG A 2 7.96 -10.49 -8.34
CA ARG A 2 6.53 -10.87 -8.17
C ARG A 2 6.29 -11.97 -7.13
N PHE A 3 7.06 -13.06 -7.16
CA PHE A 3 6.92 -14.17 -6.21
C PHE A 3 7.03 -13.72 -4.73
N ILE A 4 7.97 -12.83 -4.41
CA ILE A 4 8.16 -12.33 -3.03
C ILE A 4 6.95 -11.49 -2.59
N GLY A 5 6.47 -10.61 -3.47
CA GLY A 5 5.26 -9.82 -3.20
C GLY A 5 4.01 -10.68 -3.05
N ASP A 6 3.83 -11.68 -3.91
CA ASP A 6 2.68 -12.58 -3.86
C ASP A 6 2.67 -13.43 -2.58
N GLN A 7 3.84 -13.86 -2.10
CA GLN A 7 3.96 -14.59 -0.83
C GLN A 7 3.69 -13.67 0.36
N TYR A 8 4.22 -12.44 0.35
CA TYR A 8 3.97 -11.45 1.40
C TYR A 8 2.47 -11.18 1.55
N VAL A 9 1.78 -10.86 0.46
CA VAL A 9 0.33 -10.58 0.50
C VAL A 9 -0.45 -11.78 1.05
N LYS A 10 -0.12 -13.00 0.63
CA LYS A 10 -0.79 -14.20 1.15
C LYS A 10 -0.58 -14.38 2.66
N GLU A 11 0.64 -14.15 3.12
CA GLU A 11 0.99 -14.31 4.52
C GLU A 11 0.30 -13.24 5.39
N GLU A 12 0.28 -11.98 4.95
CA GLU A 12 -0.42 -10.90 5.64
C GLU A 12 -1.91 -11.21 5.83
N PHE A 13 -2.60 -11.66 4.77
CA PHE A 13 -4.01 -12.06 4.88
C PHE A 13 -4.22 -13.29 5.77
N ARG A 14 -3.24 -14.22 5.81
CA ARG A 14 -3.29 -15.39 6.70
C ARG A 14 -3.16 -14.99 8.17
N LEU A 15 -2.23 -14.08 8.47
CA LEU A 15 -1.99 -13.58 9.82
C LEU A 15 -3.17 -12.76 10.33
N HIS A 16 -3.85 -12.02 9.46
CA HIS A 16 -4.98 -11.15 9.81
C HIS A 16 -6.36 -11.83 9.68
N LYS A 17 -6.42 -13.17 9.69
CA LYS A 17 -7.70 -13.92 9.58
C LYS A 17 -8.70 -13.60 10.69
N ALA A 18 -8.22 -13.18 11.86
CA ALA A 18 -9.03 -12.80 13.02
C ALA A 18 -9.12 -11.27 13.21
N ALA A 19 -8.80 -10.49 12.18
CA ALA A 19 -8.91 -9.04 12.23
C ALA A 19 -10.35 -8.60 12.51
N ASP A 20 -10.50 -7.43 13.16
CA ASP A 20 -11.80 -6.84 13.43
C ASP A 20 -12.57 -6.64 12.11
N PRO A 21 -13.85 -7.08 12.02
CA PRO A 21 -14.62 -6.96 10.78
C PRO A 21 -14.78 -5.53 10.26
N THR A 22 -14.81 -4.53 11.15
CA THR A 22 -14.89 -3.11 10.79
C THR A 22 -13.57 -2.66 10.16
N GLN A 23 -12.44 -3.01 10.78
CA GLN A 23 -11.12 -2.72 10.23
C GLN A 23 -10.88 -3.42 8.90
N ALA A 24 -11.29 -4.69 8.78
CA ALA A 24 -11.20 -5.45 7.53
C ALA A 24 -12.03 -4.82 6.41
N ARG A 25 -13.21 -4.27 6.73
CA ARG A 25 -14.03 -3.54 5.77
C ARG A 25 -13.35 -2.27 5.29
N ILE A 26 -12.88 -1.43 6.21
CA ILE A 26 -12.16 -0.19 5.88
C ILE A 26 -10.94 -0.49 5.00
N PHE A 27 -10.15 -1.50 5.38
CA PHE A 27 -9.00 -1.94 4.59
C PHE A 27 -9.41 -2.35 3.17
N THR A 28 -10.47 -3.15 3.02
CA THR A 28 -10.94 -3.62 1.71
C THR A 28 -11.41 -2.46 0.83
N ASP A 29 -12.12 -1.49 1.42
CA ASP A 29 -12.62 -0.33 0.70
C ASP A 29 -11.46 0.56 0.22
N GLU A 30 -10.45 0.84 1.06
CA GLU A 30 -9.25 1.57 0.67
C GLU A 30 -8.41 0.81 -0.38
N TRP A 31 -8.28 -0.52 -0.21
CA TRP A 31 -7.55 -1.37 -1.16
C TRP A 31 -8.20 -1.35 -2.54
N MET A 32 -9.53 -1.46 -2.60
CA MET A 32 -10.29 -1.37 -3.85
C MET A 32 -10.14 0.00 -4.50
N GLN A 33 -10.25 1.09 -3.74
CA GLN A 33 -10.04 2.44 -4.26
C GLN A 33 -8.65 2.59 -4.90
N TYR A 34 -7.61 2.07 -4.24
CA TYR A 34 -6.25 2.08 -4.76
C TYR A 34 -6.11 1.24 -6.04
N CYS A 35 -6.72 0.05 -6.10
CA CYS A 35 -6.76 -0.76 -7.32
C CYS A 35 -7.41 -0.02 -8.49
N VAL A 36 -8.54 0.67 -8.27
CA VAL A 36 -9.20 1.48 -9.29
C VAL A 36 -8.30 2.63 -9.75
N GLN A 37 -7.62 3.31 -8.82
CA GLN A 37 -6.67 4.37 -9.14
C GLN A 37 -5.51 3.84 -10.00
N LEU A 38 -4.89 2.74 -9.61
CA LEU A 38 -3.83 2.11 -10.39
C LEU A 38 -4.32 1.70 -11.78
N SER A 39 -5.50 1.10 -11.88
CA SER A 39 -6.07 0.74 -13.17
C SER A 39 -6.20 1.95 -14.09
N LYS A 40 -6.67 3.09 -13.57
CA LYS A 40 -6.77 4.35 -14.35
C LYS A 40 -5.40 4.90 -14.76
N GLN A 41 -4.44 4.89 -13.85
CA GLN A 41 -3.07 5.37 -14.10
C GLN A 41 -2.33 4.50 -15.12
N LEU A 42 -2.58 3.19 -15.11
CA LEU A 42 -1.93 2.23 -16.00
C LEU A 42 -2.66 2.05 -17.34
N SER A 43 -3.95 2.35 -17.43
CA SER A 43 -4.74 2.22 -18.67
C SER A 43 -4.54 3.36 -19.66
N GLN A 44 -3.99 4.50 -19.22
CA GLN A 44 -3.65 5.59 -20.14
C GLN A 44 -2.47 5.15 -21.01
N GLN A 45 -2.79 4.85 -22.27
CA GLN A 45 -1.91 4.24 -23.26
C GLN A 45 -0.59 4.99 -23.39
N GLY A 46 0.51 4.33 -23.04
CA GLY A 46 1.84 4.71 -23.50
C GLY A 46 2.75 5.20 -22.39
N ILE A 47 3.36 4.24 -21.70
CA ILE A 47 4.47 4.40 -20.75
C ILE A 47 4.00 5.01 -19.43
N VAL A 48 4.40 4.38 -18.32
CA VAL A 48 4.43 4.99 -16.99
C VAL A 48 5.40 6.18 -17.05
N ARG A 49 4.99 7.29 -17.67
CA ARG A 49 5.70 8.57 -17.66
C ARG A 49 5.07 9.41 -16.57
N GLY A 50 5.29 9.01 -15.33
CA GLY A 50 4.73 9.75 -14.21
C GLY A 50 4.76 8.99 -12.91
N PHE A 51 4.33 9.70 -11.88
CA PHE A 51 4.12 9.20 -10.54
C PHE A 51 3.00 8.15 -10.52
N ILE A 52 3.28 6.97 -9.97
CA ILE A 52 2.30 5.91 -9.71
C ILE A 52 1.85 6.01 -8.26
N GLY A 53 0.55 5.85 -8.04
CA GLY A 53 -0.08 6.00 -6.73
C GLY A 53 -0.50 7.44 -6.43
N ARG A 54 -0.74 7.71 -5.14
CA ARG A 54 -1.08 9.03 -4.57
C ARG A 54 -0.09 9.36 -3.46
N ASN A 55 0.21 10.64 -3.26
CA ASN A 55 0.93 11.07 -2.06
C ASN A 55 0.01 10.88 -0.84
N LEU A 56 0.59 10.44 0.28
CA LEU A 56 -0.10 10.44 1.56
C LEU A 56 -0.24 11.88 2.05
N THR A 57 -1.44 12.25 2.49
CA THR A 57 -1.67 13.55 3.13
C THR A 57 -1.25 13.51 4.61
N GLU A 58 -1.10 14.66 5.25
CA GLU A 58 -0.83 14.73 6.70
C GLU A 58 -1.91 14.01 7.51
N GLU A 59 -3.18 14.21 7.16
CA GLU A 59 -4.32 13.50 7.78
C GLU A 59 -4.21 11.97 7.65
N ASN A 60 -3.68 11.46 6.52
CA ASN A 60 -3.43 10.04 6.37
C ASN A 60 -2.35 9.57 7.36
N LEU A 61 -1.27 10.33 7.52
CA LEU A 61 -0.20 9.99 8.47
C LEU A 61 -0.68 10.04 9.92
N GLU A 62 -1.55 10.97 10.27
CA GLU A 62 -2.12 11.09 11.63
C GLU A 62 -3.00 9.89 12.00
N SER A 63 -3.59 9.21 11.02
CA SER A 63 -4.41 8.01 11.24
C SER A 63 -3.59 6.72 11.46
N PHE A 64 -2.27 6.77 11.28
CA PHE A 64 -1.41 5.60 11.42
C PHE A 64 -1.01 5.38 12.88
N ALA A 65 -0.93 4.11 13.28
CA ALA A 65 -0.29 3.77 14.55
C ALA A 65 1.22 4.08 14.50
N ASN A 66 1.82 4.33 15.67
CA ASN A 66 3.26 4.62 15.77
C ASN A 66 4.14 3.53 15.11
N GLU A 67 3.75 2.27 15.23
CA GLU A 67 4.44 1.15 14.57
C GLU A 67 4.35 1.24 13.04
N GLN A 68 3.18 1.58 12.50
CA GLN A 68 2.98 1.75 11.06
C GLN A 68 3.77 2.95 10.52
N LEU A 69 3.88 4.04 11.28
CA LEU A 69 4.73 5.18 10.93
C LEU A 69 6.21 4.81 10.91
N HIS A 70 6.67 4.01 11.87
CA HIS A 70 8.04 3.53 11.92
C HIS A 70 8.36 2.65 10.71
N GLN A 71 7.51 1.66 10.41
CA GLN A 71 7.64 0.80 9.24
C GLN A 71 7.65 1.60 7.92
N LEU A 72 6.80 2.64 7.82
CA LEU A 72 6.76 3.51 6.65
C LEU A 72 8.06 4.29 6.47
N LEU A 73 8.65 4.79 7.57
CA LEU A 73 9.92 5.50 7.55
C LEU A 73 11.08 4.56 7.16
N GLU A 74 11.12 3.35 7.70
CA GLU A 74 12.10 2.33 7.33
C GLU A 74 12.00 1.99 5.84
N LEU A 75 10.78 1.76 5.35
CA LEU A 75 10.53 1.48 3.94
C LEU A 75 11.01 2.62 3.03
N LYS A 76 10.70 3.88 3.40
CA LYS A 76 11.18 5.05 2.66
C LYS A 76 12.71 5.10 2.63
N THR A 77 13.34 4.93 3.78
CA THR A 77 14.79 4.97 3.94
C THR A 77 15.45 3.88 3.08
N GLU A 78 14.89 2.67 3.06
CA GLU A 78 15.39 1.57 2.23
C GLU A 78 15.21 1.85 0.74
N ALA A 79 14.07 2.40 0.33
CA ALA A 79 13.78 2.71 -1.07
C ALA A 79 14.66 3.83 -1.65
N GLU A 80 15.14 4.75 -0.80
CA GLU A 80 16.02 5.86 -1.17
C GLU A 80 17.51 5.48 -1.18
N LYS A 81 17.89 4.30 -0.69
CA LYS A 81 19.29 3.84 -0.75
C LYS A 81 19.74 3.71 -2.21
N PRO A 82 20.95 4.22 -2.55
CA PRO A 82 21.51 4.01 -3.87
C PRO A 82 21.73 2.51 -4.11
N LYS A 83 21.37 2.04 -5.32
CA LYS A 83 21.54 0.64 -5.74
C LYS A 83 23.00 0.27 -5.96
#